data_AF-A0A162TD19-F1
#
_entry.id   AF-A0A162TD19-F1
#
_cell.length_a   1.000
_cell.length_b   1.000
_cell.length_c   1.000
_cell.angle_alpha   90.00
_cell.angle_beta   90.00
_cell.angle_gamma   90.00
#
_symmetry.space_group_name_H-M   'P 1'
#
loop_
_entity.id
_entity.type
_entity.pdbx_description
1 polymer ?
#
loop_
_entity_poly.entity_id
_entity_poly.type
_entity_poly.pdbx_seq_one_letter_code
_entity_poly.pdbx_strand_id
1 'polypeptide(L)'
;MKKILSLVAVVSIVVGISNTAYARDSYNVNRLYGADRYKTSISISNSFNSGTVQNVIVASGKNFPDALAGSVLSQKYDAPILLLNSTLNESTDSIDYIKTHLDKTGHIYVLGGDASVSNEFVNEMRKEGYNNIVRLGGKNRFDTNKFIVDSMNLEKGTPVVIANGYGFADALSVSSVASIKGYPILMTGASNLPDETKNMFSTIQPSQVYIIGGTGSVSDNVVNEVKNLVPTLASDKVIRIAGQTRYDTSLEICKYFNLDTDNAVLANGENFPDALSGSALASKLSAPIILTNGQDLINQQAFMDTKNYKNLILLGGLGSIDLPIEYSLKGASQISTAEKNYINSLSDYCSDYITESTDSYNYMTKLLNDINVNNELANLTDPNQISDAFGKFSQAFKDGNAYLETYKQNLIKLKNDAYNLQSPAGLESLKSDYINNIDTEIKSLDTLKGYIDTYAGIFDSIKNAFKALDMNTVQQKFIELEDFNNKYMTDLKKLPSGEDNIKNLNDRLTKIKNSMQ
;
A
#
# COMPACT_ATOMS: atom_id res chain seq x y z
N MET A 1 -3.32 21.85 -12.13
CA MET A 1 -2.93 22.27 -13.52
C MET A 1 -3.68 21.66 -14.70
N LYS A 2 -4.04 20.37 -14.74
CA LYS A 2 -4.72 19.78 -15.92
C LYS A 2 -6.08 20.41 -16.22
N LYS A 3 -6.77 20.93 -15.18
CA LYS A 3 -8.01 21.69 -15.32
C LYS A 3 -7.83 23.02 -16.06
N ILE A 4 -6.67 23.69 -15.92
CA ILE A 4 -6.31 24.93 -16.65
C ILE A 4 -6.22 24.68 -18.17
N LEU A 5 -6.16 23.42 -18.63
CA LEU A 5 -6.14 23.07 -20.06
C LEU A 5 -7.22 22.07 -20.51
N SER A 6 -8.26 21.85 -19.71
CA SER A 6 -9.41 21.06 -20.13
C SER A 6 -10.69 21.85 -19.91
N LEU A 7 -11.17 22.46 -20.99
CA LEU A 7 -12.52 23.02 -21.08
C LEU A 7 -13.56 21.87 -21.02
N VAL A 8 -14.57 22.02 -20.14
CA VAL A 8 -15.89 21.34 -20.04
C VAL A 8 -16.09 20.19 -19.02
N ALA A 9 -17.06 20.47 -18.11
CA ALA A 9 -18.06 19.66 -17.36
C ALA A 9 -17.67 18.57 -16.33
N VAL A 10 -18.25 18.66 -15.11
CA VAL A 10 -19.47 17.94 -14.64
C VAL A 10 -19.75 18.33 -13.17
N VAL A 11 -21.00 18.68 -12.87
CA VAL A 11 -21.54 18.79 -11.50
C VAL A 11 -22.01 17.39 -11.08
N SER A 12 -21.46 16.86 -9.99
CA SER A 12 -21.92 15.61 -9.39
C SER A 12 -22.76 15.91 -8.15
N ILE A 13 -24.01 15.46 -8.17
CA ILE A 13 -24.95 15.49 -7.05
C ILE A 13 -24.48 14.48 -6.00
N VAL A 14 -24.27 14.95 -4.77
CA VAL A 14 -24.05 14.09 -3.59
C VAL A 14 -25.41 13.64 -3.08
N VAL A 15 -25.69 12.33 -3.19
CA VAL A 15 -26.83 11.70 -2.53
C VAL A 15 -26.41 11.37 -1.10
N GLY A 16 -26.99 12.09 -0.13
CA GLY A 16 -26.84 11.77 1.29
C GLY A 16 -27.66 10.53 1.64
N ILE A 17 -26.97 9.45 1.98
CA ILE A 17 -27.58 8.28 2.63
C ILE A 17 -27.27 8.41 4.11
N SER A 18 -28.28 8.69 4.94
CA SER A 18 -28.16 8.62 6.39
C SER A 18 -28.17 7.15 6.82
N ASN A 19 -26.99 6.59 7.10
CA ASN A 19 -26.91 5.32 7.82
C ASN A 19 -27.28 5.53 9.28
N THR A 20 -28.22 4.73 9.80
CA THR A 20 -28.44 4.59 11.24
C THR A 20 -27.18 4.01 11.86
N ALA A 21 -26.45 4.83 12.63
CA ALA A 21 -25.27 4.40 13.35
C ALA A 21 -25.69 3.52 14.54
N TYR A 22 -25.40 2.23 14.47
CA TYR A 22 -25.31 1.41 15.68
C TYR A 22 -24.06 1.85 16.45
N ALA A 23 -24.13 1.86 17.78
CA ALA A 23 -22.96 2.12 18.62
C ALA A 23 -21.88 1.11 18.25
N ARG A 24 -20.79 1.60 17.66
CA ARG A 24 -19.68 0.81 17.13
C ARG A 24 -18.80 0.37 18.29
N ASP A 25 -18.52 -0.93 18.40
CA ASP A 25 -17.50 -1.40 19.34
C ASP A 25 -16.14 -0.86 18.88
N SER A 26 -15.47 -0.15 19.78
CA SER A 26 -14.14 0.42 19.51
C SER A 26 -13.05 -0.58 19.86
N TYR A 27 -12.06 -0.73 18.98
CA TYR A 27 -10.96 -1.67 19.18
C TYR A 27 -9.73 -0.99 19.77
N ASN A 28 -8.92 -1.70 20.57
CA ASN A 28 -7.53 -1.34 20.83
C ASN A 28 -6.67 -1.66 19.61
N VAL A 29 -6.42 -0.65 18.78
CA VAL A 29 -5.73 -0.81 17.50
C VAL A 29 -4.23 -0.50 17.65
N ASN A 30 -3.39 -1.48 17.31
CA ASN A 30 -1.94 -1.31 17.22
C ASN A 30 -1.47 -1.63 15.79
N ARG A 31 -0.68 -0.74 15.17
CA ARG A 31 -0.09 -0.98 13.86
C ARG A 31 1.38 -1.34 13.99
N LEU A 32 1.77 -2.46 13.39
CA LEU A 32 3.16 -2.88 13.26
C LEU A 32 3.62 -2.69 11.82
N TYR A 33 4.55 -1.76 11.63
CA TYR A 33 5.01 -1.34 10.30
C TYR A 33 6.45 -0.82 10.33
N GLY A 34 7.04 -0.74 9.15
CA GLY A 34 8.27 -0.02 8.87
C GLY A 34 8.24 0.61 7.48
N ALA A 35 9.34 1.24 7.08
CA ALA A 35 9.46 1.89 5.77
C ALA A 35 9.36 0.90 4.59
N ASP A 36 9.62 -0.38 4.85
CA ASP A 36 9.55 -1.47 3.88
C ASP A 36 9.18 -2.79 4.60
N ARG A 37 9.05 -3.88 3.82
CA ARG A 37 8.69 -5.21 4.33
C ARG A 37 9.68 -5.78 5.36
N TYR A 38 10.95 -5.40 5.28
CA TYR A 38 11.99 -5.91 6.17
C TYR A 38 11.89 -5.22 7.53
N LYS A 39 11.75 -3.88 7.53
CA LYS A 39 11.50 -3.13 8.76
C LYS A 39 10.15 -3.45 9.40
N THR A 40 9.12 -3.73 8.60
CA THR A 40 7.85 -4.27 9.12
C THR A 40 8.08 -5.62 9.81
N SER A 41 8.85 -6.53 9.20
CA SER A 41 9.21 -7.82 9.81
C SER A 41 9.97 -7.66 11.13
N ILE A 42 10.85 -6.66 11.27
CA ILE A 42 11.52 -6.35 12.55
C ILE A 42 10.55 -5.77 13.58
N SER A 43 9.67 -4.85 13.18
CA SER A 43 8.63 -4.30 14.06
C SER A 43 7.74 -5.41 14.63
N ILE A 44 7.35 -6.38 13.78
CA ILE A 44 6.61 -7.58 14.18
C ILE A 44 7.44 -8.45 15.12
N SER A 45 8.72 -8.68 14.82
CA SER A 45 9.59 -9.54 15.63
C SER A 45 9.86 -8.97 17.02
N ASN A 46 10.02 -7.65 17.13
CA ASN A 46 10.13 -6.95 18.42
C ASN A 46 8.84 -7.08 19.25
N SER A 47 7.67 -7.04 18.59
CA SER A 47 6.38 -7.29 19.24
C SER A 47 6.19 -8.77 19.64
N PHE A 48 6.76 -9.69 18.87
CA PHE A 48 6.77 -11.12 19.18
C PHE A 48 7.61 -11.44 20.42
N ASN A 49 8.81 -10.89 20.49
CA ASN A 49 9.67 -10.92 21.66
C ASN A 49 10.77 -9.84 21.53
N SER A 50 10.83 -8.92 22.48
CA SER A 50 11.86 -7.87 22.56
C SER A 50 13.05 -8.25 23.45
N GLY A 51 13.00 -9.41 24.12
CA GLY A 51 14.07 -9.97 24.91
C GLY A 51 14.91 -11.00 24.14
N THR A 52 15.52 -11.94 24.86
CA THR A 52 16.29 -13.03 24.26
C THR A 52 15.35 -14.12 23.73
N VAL A 53 15.65 -14.65 22.54
CA VAL A 53 14.97 -15.77 21.89
C VAL A 53 15.92 -16.95 21.72
N GLN A 54 15.38 -18.17 21.78
CA GLN A 54 16.15 -19.40 21.56
C GLN A 54 16.15 -19.87 20.11
N ASN A 55 15.21 -19.37 19.31
CA ASN A 55 15.02 -19.79 17.93
C ASN A 55 14.61 -18.58 17.10
N VAL A 56 15.09 -18.52 15.86
CA VAL A 56 14.60 -17.60 14.83
C VAL A 56 14.37 -18.38 13.55
N ILE A 57 13.38 -17.95 12.77
CA ILE A 57 13.15 -18.46 11.42
C ILE A 57 13.50 -17.33 10.45
N VAL A 58 14.26 -17.65 9.41
CA VAL A 58 14.59 -16.70 8.35
C VAL A 58 14.05 -17.19 7.01
N ALA A 59 13.51 -16.27 6.23
CA ALA A 59 12.96 -16.54 4.92
C ALA A 59 13.21 -15.39 3.94
N SER A 60 13.07 -15.64 2.65
CA SER A 60 13.12 -14.59 1.65
C SER A 60 11.95 -13.61 1.80
N GLY A 61 12.24 -12.31 1.89
CA GLY A 61 11.23 -11.27 1.77
C GLY A 61 10.81 -11.00 0.31
N LYS A 62 11.50 -11.58 -0.68
CA LYS A 62 11.22 -11.39 -2.11
C LYS A 62 10.24 -12.42 -2.68
N ASN A 63 10.24 -13.63 -2.14
CA ASN A 63 9.40 -14.73 -2.60
C ASN A 63 8.76 -15.48 -1.42
N PHE A 64 7.49 -15.86 -1.54
CA PHE A 64 6.70 -16.42 -0.44
C PHE A 64 6.70 -17.96 -0.27
N PRO A 65 6.87 -18.80 -1.31
CA PRO A 65 6.49 -20.22 -1.22
C PRO A 65 7.26 -20.99 -0.15
N ASP A 66 8.54 -20.71 0.03
CA ASP A 66 9.37 -21.43 1.01
C ASP A 66 8.92 -21.19 2.46
N ALA A 67 8.15 -20.13 2.73
CA ALA A 67 7.80 -19.71 4.07
C ALA A 67 6.32 -19.87 4.43
N LEU A 68 5.43 -20.26 3.49
CA LEU A 68 3.99 -20.34 3.79
C LEU A 68 3.64 -21.35 4.90
N ALA A 69 4.48 -22.36 5.11
CA ALA A 69 4.34 -23.33 6.20
C ALA A 69 5.16 -22.97 7.46
N GLY A 70 5.89 -21.85 7.41
CA GLY A 70 6.79 -21.41 8.47
C GLY A 70 6.08 -20.98 9.75
N SER A 71 4.81 -20.57 9.69
CA SER A 71 4.03 -20.17 10.86
C SER A 71 3.86 -21.32 11.88
N VAL A 72 3.66 -22.54 11.38
CA VAL A 72 3.46 -23.72 12.24
C VAL A 72 4.78 -24.11 12.92
N LEU A 73 5.89 -23.92 12.19
CA LEU A 73 7.25 -24.06 12.73
C LEU A 73 7.55 -22.99 13.79
N SER A 74 7.13 -21.75 13.53
CA SER A 74 7.26 -20.61 14.45
C SER A 74 6.56 -20.90 15.79
N GLN A 75 5.32 -21.38 15.75
CA GLN A 75 4.60 -21.76 16.96
C GLN A 75 5.26 -22.92 17.70
N LYS A 76 5.77 -23.93 16.98
CA LYS A 76 6.45 -25.09 17.59
C LYS A 76 7.72 -24.70 18.36
N TYR A 77 8.48 -23.75 17.83
CA TYR A 77 9.78 -23.36 18.38
C TYR A 77 9.80 -22.00 19.09
N ASP A 78 8.64 -21.35 19.28
CA ASP A 78 8.51 -19.98 19.79
C ASP A 78 9.51 -19.02 19.10
N ALA A 79 9.48 -19.00 17.77
CA ALA A 79 10.46 -18.33 16.94
C ALA A 79 9.81 -17.22 16.09
N PRO A 80 10.30 -15.97 16.10
CA PRO A 80 9.86 -14.97 15.13
C PRO A 80 10.30 -15.35 13.71
N ILE A 81 9.57 -14.86 12.70
CA ILE A 81 9.91 -15.00 11.28
C ILE A 81 10.50 -13.68 10.77
N LEU A 82 11.79 -13.71 10.46
CA LEU A 82 12.56 -12.60 9.93
C LEU A 82 12.65 -12.69 8.40
N LEU A 83 12.44 -11.58 7.72
CA LEU A 83 12.57 -11.49 6.27
C LEU A 83 13.95 -11.00 5.87
N LEU A 84 14.59 -11.72 4.97
CA LEU A 84 15.88 -11.36 4.37
C LEU A 84 15.68 -10.82 2.96
N ASN A 85 16.48 -9.83 2.59
CA ASN A 85 16.60 -9.36 1.23
C ASN A 85 17.60 -10.24 0.45
N SER A 86 17.85 -9.92 -0.82
CA SER A 86 18.68 -10.73 -1.71
C SER A 86 20.15 -10.80 -1.28
N THR A 87 20.65 -9.78 -0.57
CA THR A 87 22.06 -9.67 -0.17
C THR A 87 22.20 -9.44 1.34
N LEU A 88 23.40 -9.73 1.87
CA LEU A 88 23.76 -9.46 3.27
C LEU A 88 23.59 -7.99 3.65
N ASN A 89 24.12 -7.07 2.82
CA ASN A 89 24.10 -5.63 3.07
C ASN A 89 22.69 -5.05 3.07
N GLU A 90 21.75 -5.68 2.37
CA GLU A 90 20.35 -5.26 2.37
C GLU A 90 19.50 -5.97 3.44
N SER A 91 20.11 -6.89 4.20
CA SER A 91 19.45 -7.68 5.25
C SER A 91 19.94 -7.32 6.65
N THR A 92 20.57 -6.15 6.79
CA THR A 92 21.19 -5.69 8.05
C THR A 92 20.20 -5.67 9.20
N ASP A 93 18.96 -5.21 8.97
CA ASP A 93 17.94 -5.11 10.02
C ASP A 93 17.64 -6.48 10.67
N SER A 94 17.54 -7.55 9.86
CA SER A 94 17.33 -8.92 10.33
C SER A 94 18.58 -9.51 10.97
N ILE A 95 19.77 -9.21 10.43
CA ILE A 95 21.04 -9.63 11.00
C ILE A 95 21.25 -9.01 12.38
N ASP A 96 20.94 -7.72 12.54
CA ASP A 96 21.07 -6.98 13.79
C ASP A 96 20.08 -7.49 14.84
N TYR A 97 18.84 -7.81 14.43
CA TYR A 97 17.89 -8.48 15.33
C TYR A 97 18.45 -9.82 15.84
N ILE A 98 18.99 -10.66 14.95
CA ILE A 98 19.59 -11.95 15.35
C ILE A 98 20.74 -11.72 16.33
N LYS A 99 21.67 -10.81 16.03
CA LYS A 99 22.81 -10.48 16.89
C LYS A 99 22.40 -9.99 18.28
N THR A 100 21.30 -9.26 18.35
CA THR A 100 20.80 -8.63 19.58
C THR A 100 19.97 -9.59 20.43
N HIS A 101 19.11 -10.39 19.78
CA HIS A 101 18.07 -11.16 20.47
C HIS A 101 18.31 -12.66 20.50
N LEU A 102 18.99 -13.25 19.51
CA LEU A 102 19.21 -14.70 19.48
C LEU A 102 20.35 -15.09 20.42
N ASP A 103 20.05 -15.97 21.37
CA ASP A 103 21.06 -16.63 22.20
C ASP A 103 22.09 -17.36 21.33
N LYS A 104 23.38 -17.31 21.69
CA LYS A 104 24.45 -17.93 20.88
C LYS A 104 24.34 -19.45 20.75
N THR A 105 23.63 -20.11 21.66
CA THR A 105 23.30 -21.53 21.60
C THR A 105 21.97 -21.82 20.90
N GLY A 106 21.20 -20.78 20.56
CA GLY A 106 19.93 -20.87 19.87
C GLY A 106 20.02 -21.29 18.41
N HIS A 107 18.88 -21.58 17.79
CA HIS A 107 18.79 -22.11 16.43
C HIS A 107 18.35 -21.06 15.40
N ILE A 108 18.95 -21.11 14.21
CA ILE A 108 18.49 -20.38 13.02
C ILE A 108 17.92 -21.38 12.04
N TYR A 109 16.60 -21.34 11.82
CA TYR A 109 15.93 -22.16 10.81
C TYR A 109 15.80 -21.37 9.50
N VAL A 110 16.49 -21.82 8.46
CA VAL A 110 16.51 -21.18 7.15
C VAL A 110 15.48 -21.83 6.23
N LEU A 111 14.44 -21.11 5.86
CA LEU A 111 13.41 -21.60 4.95
C LEU A 111 13.78 -21.29 3.49
N GLY A 112 13.96 -22.35 2.70
CA GLY A 112 14.32 -22.27 1.29
C GLY A 112 15.78 -22.57 0.99
N GLY A 113 16.05 -22.77 -0.30
CA GLY A 113 17.39 -23.05 -0.82
C GLY A 113 18.29 -21.82 -0.88
N ASP A 114 19.50 -21.99 -1.41
CA ASP A 114 20.51 -20.93 -1.58
C ASP A 114 19.99 -19.74 -2.41
N ALA A 115 19.15 -20.00 -3.41
CA ALA A 115 18.54 -18.96 -4.23
C ALA A 115 17.50 -18.09 -3.50
N SER A 116 16.94 -18.58 -2.39
CA SER A 116 15.95 -17.86 -1.57
C SER A 116 16.61 -17.16 -0.38
N VAL A 117 17.51 -17.87 0.30
CA VAL A 117 18.34 -17.36 1.38
C VAL A 117 19.77 -17.83 1.14
N SER A 118 20.67 -16.89 0.84
CA SER A 118 22.01 -17.21 0.37
C SER A 118 22.86 -17.92 1.43
N ASN A 119 23.81 -18.72 0.98
CA ASN A 119 24.83 -19.34 1.81
C ASN A 119 25.80 -18.29 2.38
N GLU A 120 25.88 -17.10 1.77
CA GLU A 120 26.58 -15.96 2.35
C GLU A 120 25.97 -15.55 3.69
N PHE A 121 24.64 -15.48 3.80
CA PHE A 121 23.95 -15.26 5.07
C PHE A 121 24.31 -16.31 6.12
N VAL A 122 24.24 -17.60 5.74
CA VAL A 122 24.57 -18.71 6.65
C VAL A 122 26.03 -18.64 7.12
N ASN A 123 26.96 -18.35 6.22
CA ASN A 123 28.37 -18.23 6.53
C ASN A 123 28.64 -17.02 7.44
N GLU A 124 27.93 -15.92 7.23
CA GLU A 124 28.04 -14.74 8.10
C GLU A 124 27.56 -15.06 9.52
N MET A 125 26.41 -15.72 9.67
CA MET A 125 25.92 -16.11 11.00
C MET A 125 26.86 -17.08 11.73
N ARG A 126 27.54 -17.98 11.01
CA ARG A 126 28.59 -18.83 11.60
C ARG A 126 29.80 -18.04 12.08
N LYS A 127 30.26 -17.04 11.33
CA LYS A 127 31.36 -16.15 11.76
C LYS A 127 30.98 -15.36 13.01
N GLU A 128 29.72 -14.99 13.12
CA GLU A 128 29.13 -14.33 14.30
C GLU A 128 28.92 -15.28 15.49
N GLY A 129 29.31 -16.56 15.36
CA GLY A 129 29.29 -17.54 16.45
C GLY A 129 28.00 -18.37 16.56
N TYR A 130 27.07 -18.25 15.61
CA TYR A 130 25.86 -19.07 15.57
C TYR A 130 26.14 -20.40 14.86
N ASN A 131 26.24 -21.48 15.64
CA ASN A 131 26.60 -22.80 15.11
C ASN A 131 25.38 -23.68 14.76
N ASN A 132 24.22 -23.43 15.37
CA ASN A 132 23.02 -24.23 15.19
C ASN A 132 22.14 -23.67 14.07
N ILE A 133 22.58 -23.82 12.82
CA ILE A 133 21.84 -23.36 11.64
C ILE A 133 21.28 -24.55 10.87
N VAL A 134 19.96 -24.62 10.73
CA VAL A 134 19.24 -25.70 10.05
C VAL A 134 18.57 -25.16 8.80
N ARG A 135 19.01 -25.59 7.62
CA ARG A 135 18.36 -25.24 6.36
C ARG A 135 17.25 -26.25 6.02
N LEU A 136 16.04 -25.75 5.92
CA LEU A 136 14.83 -26.46 5.49
C LEU A 136 14.48 -25.95 4.08
N GLY A 137 15.22 -26.41 3.08
CA GLY A 137 15.11 -25.91 1.70
C GLY A 137 15.36 -27.01 0.69
N GLY A 138 14.46 -27.14 -0.29
CA GLY A 138 14.51 -28.19 -1.30
C GLY A 138 14.69 -27.68 -2.73
N LYS A 139 14.55 -28.59 -3.71
CA LYS A 139 14.69 -28.25 -5.14
C LYS A 139 13.55 -27.37 -5.66
N ASN A 140 12.42 -27.39 -4.96
CA ASN A 140 11.22 -26.62 -5.26
C ASN A 140 10.43 -26.36 -3.96
N ARG A 141 9.36 -25.57 -4.06
CA ARG A 141 8.50 -25.19 -2.92
C ARG A 141 7.87 -26.38 -2.19
N PHE A 142 7.60 -27.48 -2.89
CA PHE A 142 6.97 -28.68 -2.32
C PHE A 142 7.99 -29.52 -1.54
N ASP A 143 9.23 -29.63 -2.02
CA ASP A 143 10.33 -30.22 -1.23
C ASP A 143 10.65 -29.35 0.00
N THR A 144 10.72 -28.02 -0.15
CA THR A 144 10.89 -27.11 0.99
C THR A 144 9.78 -27.33 2.02
N ASN A 145 8.53 -27.37 1.56
CA ASN A 145 7.38 -27.64 2.42
C ASN A 145 7.51 -28.99 3.14
N LYS A 146 7.93 -30.04 2.43
CA LYS A 146 8.20 -31.35 3.03
C LYS A 146 9.27 -31.29 4.12
N PHE A 147 10.40 -30.61 3.88
CA PHE A 147 11.45 -30.46 4.91
C PHE A 147 10.96 -29.72 6.15
N ILE A 148 10.12 -28.69 5.98
CA ILE A 148 9.51 -27.98 7.10
C ILE A 148 8.63 -28.95 7.90
N VAL A 149 7.72 -29.66 7.24
CA VAL A 149 6.79 -30.59 7.88
C VAL A 149 7.52 -31.74 8.57
N ASP A 150 8.53 -32.33 7.94
CA ASP A 150 9.34 -33.40 8.54
C ASP A 150 10.07 -32.92 9.80
N SER A 151 10.56 -31.68 9.82
CA SER A 151 11.24 -31.10 10.99
C SER A 151 10.33 -30.90 12.20
N MET A 152 9.01 -31.04 12.02
CA MET A 152 8.03 -30.84 13.08
C MET A 152 7.77 -32.10 13.92
N ASN A 153 8.31 -33.27 13.57
CA ASN A 153 8.13 -34.51 14.34
C ASN A 153 6.65 -34.76 14.74
N LEU A 154 5.76 -34.75 13.75
CA LEU A 154 4.31 -34.84 13.96
C LEU A 154 3.89 -36.23 14.45
N GLU A 155 2.89 -36.26 15.32
CA GLU A 155 2.24 -37.52 15.70
C GLU A 155 1.35 -38.04 14.58
N LYS A 156 1.26 -39.37 14.46
CA LYS A 156 0.31 -40.00 13.53
C LYS A 156 -1.12 -39.59 13.91
N GLY A 157 -1.95 -39.33 12.91
CA GLY A 157 -3.31 -38.85 13.12
C GLY A 157 -3.42 -37.33 13.17
N THR A 158 -2.32 -36.57 13.19
CA THR A 158 -2.38 -35.09 13.20
C THR A 158 -3.20 -34.58 12.00
N PRO A 159 -4.24 -33.75 12.21
CA PRO A 159 -4.97 -33.13 11.11
C PRO A 159 -4.07 -32.28 10.22
N VAL A 160 -4.33 -32.26 8.92
CA VAL A 160 -3.52 -31.51 7.95
C VAL A 160 -4.35 -30.43 7.26
N VAL A 161 -3.69 -29.34 6.89
CA VAL A 161 -4.25 -28.28 6.05
C VAL A 161 -3.62 -28.40 4.66
N ILE A 162 -4.41 -28.28 3.59
CA ILE A 162 -3.93 -28.24 2.21
C ILE A 162 -4.27 -26.88 1.60
N ALA A 163 -3.27 -26.21 1.05
CA ALA A 163 -3.44 -24.95 0.33
C ALA A 163 -2.60 -24.94 -0.95
N ASN A 164 -3.02 -24.15 -1.93
CA ASN A 164 -2.29 -24.01 -3.19
C ASN A 164 -0.92 -23.37 -2.95
N GLY A 165 0.16 -24.02 -3.36
CA GLY A 165 1.53 -23.52 -3.19
C GLY A 165 1.91 -22.38 -4.14
N TYR A 166 1.10 -22.09 -5.16
CA TYR A 166 1.31 -21.01 -6.15
C TYR A 166 0.55 -19.72 -5.83
N GLY A 167 -0.42 -19.76 -4.91
CA GLY A 167 -1.12 -18.58 -4.38
C GLY A 167 -0.90 -18.46 -2.88
N PHE A 168 -0.64 -17.26 -2.37
CA PHE A 168 -0.30 -17.09 -0.95
C PHE A 168 -1.52 -16.87 -0.04
N ALA A 169 -2.61 -16.26 -0.55
CA ALA A 169 -3.65 -15.70 0.32
C ALA A 169 -4.42 -16.76 1.12
N ASP A 170 -4.75 -17.90 0.51
CA ASP A 170 -5.41 -19.02 1.18
C ASP A 170 -4.52 -19.63 2.27
N ALA A 171 -3.23 -19.83 1.98
CA ALA A 171 -2.26 -20.36 2.95
C ALA A 171 -1.99 -19.37 4.10
N LEU A 172 -1.87 -18.07 3.81
CA LEU A 172 -1.65 -17.05 4.83
C LEU A 172 -2.88 -16.86 5.73
N SER A 173 -4.09 -16.90 5.18
CA SER A 173 -5.32 -16.72 5.97
C SER A 173 -5.56 -17.86 6.97
N VAL A 174 -5.14 -19.09 6.66
CA VAL A 174 -5.21 -20.22 7.60
C VAL A 174 -3.97 -20.34 8.49
N SER A 175 -2.89 -19.62 8.18
CA SER A 175 -1.57 -19.83 8.79
C SER A 175 -1.59 -19.77 10.31
N SER A 176 -2.18 -18.73 10.90
CA SER A 176 -2.18 -18.58 12.35
C SER A 176 -3.02 -19.66 13.04
N VAL A 177 -4.18 -19.98 12.47
CA VAL A 177 -5.09 -21.02 12.97
C VAL A 177 -4.44 -22.40 12.91
N ALA A 178 -3.85 -22.75 11.76
CA ALA A 178 -3.12 -24.00 11.59
C ALA A 178 -2.00 -24.14 12.63
N SER A 179 -1.27 -23.05 12.86
CA SER A 179 -0.19 -23.00 13.85
C SER A 179 -0.68 -23.19 15.28
N ILE A 180 -1.74 -22.48 15.69
CA ILE A 180 -2.36 -22.60 17.02
C ILE A 180 -2.85 -24.04 17.27
N LYS A 181 -3.37 -24.70 16.23
CA LYS A 181 -3.84 -26.09 16.32
C LYS A 181 -2.74 -27.14 16.14
N GLY A 182 -1.52 -26.74 15.75
CA GLY A 182 -0.42 -27.66 15.43
C GLY A 182 -0.62 -28.44 14.14
N TYR A 183 -1.47 -27.97 13.23
CA TYR A 183 -1.76 -28.63 11.96
C TYR A 183 -0.74 -28.19 10.90
N PRO A 184 0.05 -29.10 10.29
CA PRO A 184 0.93 -28.72 9.21
C PRO A 184 0.15 -28.23 7.99
N ILE A 185 0.71 -27.24 7.30
CA ILE A 185 0.21 -26.78 6.01
C ILE A 185 0.98 -27.52 4.93
N LEU A 186 0.28 -28.35 4.16
CA LEU A 186 0.78 -29.08 3.02
C LEU A 186 0.44 -28.33 1.73
N MET A 187 1.40 -28.19 0.82
CA MET A 187 1.20 -27.47 -0.42
C MET A 187 0.72 -28.38 -1.55
N THR A 188 -0.16 -27.86 -2.40
CA THR A 188 -0.64 -28.54 -3.61
C THR A 188 -0.50 -27.65 -4.85
N GLY A 189 -0.50 -28.25 -6.05
CA GLY A 189 -0.89 -27.53 -7.26
C GLY A 189 -2.40 -27.34 -7.32
N ALA A 190 -2.89 -26.55 -8.29
CA ALA A 190 -4.32 -26.27 -8.42
C ALA A 190 -5.14 -27.53 -8.74
N SER A 191 -4.57 -28.47 -9.49
CA SER A 191 -5.28 -29.65 -9.97
C SER A 191 -4.66 -30.98 -9.57
N ASN A 192 -3.52 -30.99 -8.90
CA ASN A 192 -2.87 -32.23 -8.48
C ASN A 192 -1.99 -32.01 -7.24
N LEU A 193 -1.91 -33.05 -6.41
CA LEU A 193 -0.92 -33.20 -5.35
C LEU A 193 0.42 -33.60 -5.97
N PRO A 194 1.50 -32.84 -5.71
CA PRO A 194 2.86 -33.26 -6.02
C PRO A 194 3.25 -34.52 -5.23
N ASP A 195 4.19 -35.31 -5.75
CA ASP A 195 4.63 -36.55 -5.11
C ASP A 195 5.24 -36.28 -3.72
N GLU A 196 5.96 -35.16 -3.57
CA GLU A 196 6.46 -34.67 -2.29
C GLU A 196 5.34 -34.58 -1.24
N THR A 197 4.18 -34.06 -1.65
CA THR A 197 3.01 -33.90 -0.79
C THR A 197 2.32 -35.23 -0.53
N LYS A 198 2.16 -36.07 -1.56
CA LYS A 198 1.58 -37.42 -1.42
C LYS A 198 2.35 -38.26 -0.40
N ASN A 199 3.68 -38.16 -0.43
CA ASN A 199 4.57 -38.91 0.47
C ASN A 199 4.41 -38.53 1.95
N MET A 200 3.94 -37.31 2.27
CA MET A 200 3.70 -36.91 3.66
C MET A 200 2.47 -37.62 4.27
N PHE A 201 1.47 -38.00 3.46
CA PHE A 201 0.25 -38.67 3.96
C PHE A 201 0.53 -40.03 4.59
N SER A 202 1.49 -40.79 4.07
CA SER A 202 1.84 -42.11 4.61
C SER A 202 2.48 -42.02 6.01
N THR A 203 3.18 -40.92 6.27
CA THR A 203 3.84 -40.64 7.55
C THR A 203 2.86 -40.05 8.56
N ILE A 204 2.09 -39.03 8.16
CA ILE A 204 1.18 -38.30 9.06
C ILE A 204 -0.09 -39.12 9.34
N GLN A 205 -0.62 -39.84 8.35
CA GLN A 205 -1.88 -40.59 8.46
C GLN A 205 -3.01 -39.74 9.08
N PRO A 206 -3.38 -38.61 8.46
CA PRO A 206 -4.19 -37.58 9.11
C PRO A 206 -5.59 -38.07 9.48
N SER A 207 -6.06 -37.69 10.67
CA SER A 207 -7.44 -37.95 11.12
C SER A 207 -8.48 -36.98 10.54
N GLN A 208 -8.01 -35.90 9.90
CA GLN A 208 -8.83 -34.89 9.25
C GLN A 208 -7.98 -34.10 8.25
N VAL A 209 -8.59 -33.69 7.14
CA VAL A 209 -7.96 -32.89 6.08
C VAL A 209 -8.80 -31.65 5.81
N TYR A 210 -8.19 -30.48 5.92
CA TYR A 210 -8.82 -29.20 5.57
C TYR A 210 -8.27 -28.72 4.22
N ILE A 211 -9.15 -28.50 3.25
CA ILE A 211 -8.81 -27.92 1.95
C ILE A 211 -9.16 -26.44 1.99
N ILE A 212 -8.16 -25.56 1.88
CA ILE A 212 -8.36 -24.12 1.96
C ILE A 212 -8.34 -23.51 0.56
N GLY A 213 -9.38 -22.76 0.24
CA GLY A 213 -9.57 -22.13 -1.06
C GLY A 213 -10.63 -22.81 -1.92
N GLY A 214 -11.23 -22.02 -2.82
CA GLY A 214 -12.25 -22.48 -3.75
C GLY A 214 -11.71 -23.43 -4.82
N THR A 215 -12.58 -23.97 -5.67
CA THR A 215 -12.21 -24.94 -6.72
C THR A 215 -11.27 -24.39 -7.78
N GLY A 216 -11.23 -23.07 -7.97
CA GLY A 216 -10.23 -22.40 -8.82
C GLY A 216 -8.82 -22.36 -8.21
N SER A 217 -8.70 -22.43 -6.88
CA SER A 217 -7.43 -22.48 -6.15
C SER A 217 -6.98 -23.92 -5.92
N VAL A 218 -7.89 -24.78 -5.45
CA VAL A 218 -7.66 -26.22 -5.23
C VAL A 218 -8.86 -26.98 -5.79
N SER A 219 -8.74 -27.57 -6.96
CA SER A 219 -9.86 -28.25 -7.64
C SER A 219 -10.30 -29.52 -6.93
N ASP A 220 -11.45 -30.05 -7.33
CA ASP A 220 -11.98 -31.30 -6.78
C ASP A 220 -11.13 -32.52 -7.15
N ASN A 221 -10.25 -32.41 -8.16
CA ASN A 221 -9.30 -33.47 -8.45
C ASN A 221 -8.31 -33.69 -7.29
N VAL A 222 -7.83 -32.62 -6.65
CA VAL A 222 -6.99 -32.71 -5.45
C VAL A 222 -7.76 -33.38 -4.31
N VAL A 223 -9.03 -33.04 -4.12
CA VAL A 223 -9.90 -33.66 -3.11
C VAL A 223 -10.03 -35.16 -3.35
N ASN A 224 -10.20 -35.58 -4.60
CA ASN A 224 -10.27 -36.99 -4.97
C ASN A 224 -8.93 -37.71 -4.75
N GLU A 225 -7.80 -37.09 -5.08
CA GLU A 225 -6.47 -37.65 -4.78
C GLU A 225 -6.26 -37.82 -3.27
N VAL A 226 -6.66 -36.84 -2.45
CA VAL A 226 -6.63 -36.97 -0.98
C VAL A 226 -7.45 -38.16 -0.52
N LYS A 227 -8.71 -38.29 -0.96
CA LYS A 227 -9.58 -39.41 -0.56
C LYS A 227 -8.99 -40.77 -0.93
N ASN A 228 -8.29 -40.85 -2.07
CA ASN A 228 -7.60 -42.07 -2.50
C ASN A 228 -6.36 -42.39 -1.64
N LEU A 229 -5.66 -41.38 -1.12
CA LEU A 229 -4.50 -41.57 -0.24
C LEU A 229 -4.90 -41.99 1.19
N VAL A 230 -6.10 -41.59 1.65
CA VAL A 230 -6.64 -41.94 2.97
C VAL A 230 -8.03 -42.57 2.85
N PRO A 231 -8.16 -43.76 2.24
CA PRO A 231 -9.47 -44.37 1.94
C PRO A 231 -10.26 -44.77 3.20
N THR A 232 -9.60 -44.88 4.35
CA THR A 232 -10.23 -45.14 5.65
C THR A 232 -10.78 -43.89 6.32
N LEU A 233 -10.43 -42.70 5.82
CA LEU A 233 -10.92 -41.44 6.35
C LEU A 233 -12.34 -41.18 5.84
N ALA A 234 -13.28 -40.96 6.77
CA ALA A 234 -14.66 -40.67 6.41
C ALA A 234 -14.75 -39.40 5.54
N SER A 235 -15.66 -39.38 4.56
CA SER A 235 -15.73 -38.28 3.58
C SER A 235 -16.03 -36.92 4.20
N ASP A 236 -16.70 -36.88 5.35
CA ASP A 236 -16.99 -35.67 6.14
C ASP A 236 -15.77 -35.14 6.90
N LYS A 237 -14.66 -35.90 6.94
CA LYS A 237 -13.36 -35.47 7.48
C LYS A 237 -12.44 -34.86 6.44
N VAL A 238 -12.86 -34.75 5.18
CA VAL A 238 -12.19 -33.96 4.15
C VAL A 238 -13.03 -32.71 3.90
N ILE A 239 -12.66 -31.59 4.51
CA ILE A 239 -13.50 -30.40 4.62
C ILE A 239 -12.91 -29.27 3.80
N ARG A 240 -13.69 -28.70 2.88
CA ARG A 240 -13.30 -27.48 2.16
C ARG A 240 -13.79 -26.24 2.90
N ILE A 241 -12.90 -25.28 3.09
CA ILE A 241 -13.22 -23.94 3.63
C ILE A 241 -12.80 -22.92 2.57
N ALA A 242 -13.77 -22.17 2.04
CA ALA A 242 -13.54 -21.25 0.92
C ALA A 242 -14.61 -20.16 0.87
N GLY A 243 -14.22 -18.99 0.40
CA GLY A 243 -15.12 -17.91 -0.01
C GLY A 243 -14.94 -17.56 -1.50
N GLN A 244 -15.69 -16.54 -1.96
CA GLN A 244 -15.62 -16.08 -3.36
C GLN A 244 -14.32 -15.31 -3.65
N THR A 245 -13.84 -14.57 -2.66
CA THR A 245 -12.57 -13.85 -2.71
C THR A 245 -11.63 -14.33 -1.62
N ARG A 246 -10.34 -13.95 -1.69
CA ARG A 246 -9.37 -14.21 -0.61
C ARG A 246 -9.80 -13.63 0.74
N TYR A 247 -10.55 -12.53 0.69
CA TYR A 247 -11.09 -11.85 1.85
C TYR A 247 -12.20 -12.70 2.49
N ASP A 248 -13.12 -13.20 1.66
CA ASP A 248 -14.20 -14.09 2.11
C ASP A 248 -13.63 -15.41 2.64
N THR A 249 -12.65 -16.02 1.97
CA THR A 249 -11.98 -17.24 2.47
C THR A 249 -11.39 -17.00 3.86
N SER A 250 -10.74 -15.85 4.10
CA SER A 250 -10.20 -15.54 5.43
C SER A 250 -11.30 -15.45 6.49
N LEU A 251 -12.46 -14.89 6.17
CA LEU A 251 -13.60 -14.83 7.09
C LEU A 251 -14.23 -16.21 7.30
N GLU A 252 -14.35 -17.05 6.28
CA GLU A 252 -14.86 -18.42 6.42
C GLU A 252 -13.95 -19.29 7.30
N ILE A 253 -12.63 -19.12 7.20
CA ILE A 253 -11.67 -19.75 8.13
C ILE A 253 -11.93 -19.30 9.56
N CYS A 254 -12.08 -17.98 9.79
CA CYS A 254 -12.36 -17.45 11.12
C CYS A 254 -13.69 -17.97 11.68
N LYS A 255 -14.74 -18.05 10.86
CA LYS A 255 -16.06 -18.58 11.26
C LYS A 255 -15.98 -20.07 11.60
N TYR A 256 -15.30 -20.85 10.77
CA TYR A 256 -15.22 -22.30 10.93
C TYR A 256 -14.47 -22.70 12.20
N PHE A 257 -13.26 -22.15 12.40
CA PHE A 257 -12.42 -22.51 13.54
C PHE A 257 -12.81 -21.78 14.82
N ASN A 258 -13.45 -20.61 14.70
CA ASN A 258 -14.02 -19.83 15.79
C ASN A 258 -13.11 -19.79 17.03
N LEU A 259 -11.89 -19.27 16.86
CA LEU A 259 -10.91 -19.18 17.95
C LEU A 259 -11.49 -18.37 19.11
N ASP A 260 -11.33 -18.89 20.33
CA ASP A 260 -11.69 -18.19 21.56
C ASP A 260 -10.56 -17.22 21.92
N THR A 261 -10.71 -15.97 21.50
CA THR A 261 -9.69 -14.93 21.62
C THR A 261 -10.29 -13.53 21.56
N ASP A 262 -9.67 -12.60 22.28
CA ASP A 262 -9.97 -11.16 22.18
C ASP A 262 -9.17 -10.47 21.06
N ASN A 263 -8.27 -11.20 20.38
CA ASN A 263 -7.29 -10.63 19.45
C ASN A 263 -7.62 -11.00 18.00
N ALA A 264 -7.44 -10.06 17.07
CA ALA A 264 -7.39 -10.35 15.64
C ALA A 264 -6.24 -9.59 14.95
N VAL A 265 -5.70 -10.18 13.90
CA VAL A 265 -4.63 -9.59 13.09
C VAL A 265 -5.15 -9.28 11.70
N LEU A 266 -5.06 -8.03 11.27
CA LEU A 266 -5.42 -7.60 9.92
C LEU A 266 -4.17 -7.50 9.06
N ALA A 267 -4.25 -8.05 7.85
CA ALA A 267 -3.18 -7.92 6.86
C ALA A 267 -3.74 -7.65 5.46
N ASN A 268 -2.94 -7.00 4.63
CA ASN A 268 -3.28 -6.81 3.24
C ASN A 268 -3.27 -8.16 2.49
N GLY A 269 -4.34 -8.46 1.76
CA GLY A 269 -4.47 -9.70 0.99
C GLY A 269 -3.85 -9.65 -0.40
N GLU A 270 -3.48 -8.48 -0.92
CA GLU A 270 -2.83 -8.27 -2.23
C GLU A 270 -1.30 -8.40 -2.18
N ASN A 271 -0.70 -8.41 -1.00
CA ASN A 271 0.74 -8.59 -0.82
C ASN A 271 1.02 -9.51 0.38
N PHE A 272 2.09 -10.31 0.31
CA PHE A 272 2.35 -11.38 1.28
C PHE A 272 3.29 -11.06 2.47
N PRO A 273 4.32 -10.19 2.38
CA PRO A 273 5.42 -10.17 3.36
C PRO A 273 4.98 -9.84 4.79
N ASP A 274 4.05 -8.88 4.91
CA ASP A 274 3.57 -8.42 6.22
C ASP A 274 2.79 -9.54 6.93
N ALA A 275 1.86 -10.18 6.22
CA ALA A 275 1.11 -11.34 6.74
C ALA A 275 2.02 -12.55 7.01
N LEU A 276 3.04 -12.78 6.18
CA LEU A 276 3.97 -13.88 6.34
C LEU A 276 4.76 -13.78 7.65
N SER A 277 5.41 -12.64 7.90
CA SER A 277 6.12 -12.41 9.16
C SER A 277 5.16 -12.28 10.35
N GLY A 278 4.02 -11.63 10.15
CA GLY A 278 2.99 -11.45 11.16
C GLY A 278 2.22 -12.72 11.54
N SER A 279 2.30 -13.78 10.73
CA SER A 279 1.68 -15.07 11.06
C SER A 279 2.24 -15.67 12.36
N ALA A 280 3.55 -15.52 12.60
CA ALA A 280 4.20 -15.91 13.85
C ALA A 280 3.57 -15.20 15.05
N LEU A 281 3.42 -13.88 14.96
CA LEU A 281 2.83 -13.06 16.01
C LEU A 281 1.34 -13.38 16.21
N ALA A 282 0.59 -13.55 15.13
CA ALA A 282 -0.81 -13.93 15.18
C ALA A 282 -0.99 -15.26 15.94
N SER A 283 -0.15 -16.26 15.65
CA SER A 283 -0.16 -17.54 16.37
C SER A 283 0.17 -17.38 17.86
N LYS A 284 1.20 -16.60 18.19
CA LYS A 284 1.59 -16.33 19.59
C LYS A 284 0.48 -15.66 20.40
N LEU A 285 -0.32 -14.81 19.75
CA LEU A 285 -1.44 -14.10 20.36
C LEU A 285 -2.77 -14.87 20.30
N SER A 286 -2.74 -16.12 19.83
CA SER A 286 -3.94 -16.93 19.57
C SER A 286 -4.97 -16.18 18.71
N ALA A 287 -4.51 -15.42 17.72
CA ALA A 287 -5.31 -14.52 16.90
C ALA A 287 -5.47 -15.07 15.46
N PRO A 288 -6.67 -15.01 14.86
CA PRO A 288 -6.81 -15.26 13.43
C PRO A 288 -6.21 -14.13 12.60
N ILE A 289 -5.80 -14.46 11.37
CA ILE A 289 -5.43 -13.48 10.35
C ILE A 289 -6.65 -13.21 9.47
N ILE A 290 -7.10 -11.97 9.44
CA ILE A 290 -8.18 -11.46 8.59
C ILE A 290 -7.56 -10.66 7.45
N LEU A 291 -7.86 -11.04 6.21
CA LEU A 291 -7.35 -10.34 5.04
C LEU A 291 -8.29 -9.20 4.62
N THR A 292 -7.71 -8.08 4.19
CA THR A 292 -8.39 -6.92 3.60
C THR A 292 -7.65 -6.43 2.36
N ASN A 293 -8.33 -5.71 1.47
CA ASN A 293 -7.66 -4.99 0.37
C ASN A 293 -6.93 -3.72 0.84
N GLY A 294 -7.06 -3.36 2.12
CA GLY A 294 -6.44 -2.18 2.72
C GLY A 294 -7.16 -0.86 2.44
N GLN A 295 -8.32 -0.89 1.77
CA GLN A 295 -9.13 0.28 1.40
C GLN A 295 -10.58 0.20 1.87
N ASP A 296 -11.14 -1.01 1.96
CA ASP A 296 -12.48 -1.32 2.45
C ASP A 296 -12.41 -2.46 3.47
N LEU A 297 -13.17 -2.32 4.55
CA LEU A 297 -13.23 -3.25 5.67
C LEU A 297 -14.67 -3.57 6.09
N ILE A 298 -15.70 -3.17 5.33
CA ILE A 298 -17.10 -3.30 5.76
C ILE A 298 -17.43 -4.74 6.20
N ASN A 299 -17.07 -5.74 5.39
CA ASN A 299 -17.36 -7.15 5.69
C ASN A 299 -16.49 -7.70 6.83
N GLN A 300 -15.20 -7.37 6.84
CA GLN A 300 -14.28 -7.83 7.88
C GLN A 300 -14.67 -7.26 9.23
N GLN A 301 -15.00 -5.97 9.27
CA GLN A 301 -15.42 -5.32 10.50
C GLN A 301 -16.76 -5.83 10.99
N ALA A 302 -17.76 -5.97 10.10
CA ALA A 302 -19.04 -6.57 10.50
C ALA A 302 -18.84 -7.96 11.14
N PHE A 303 -17.92 -8.77 10.60
CA PHE A 303 -17.54 -10.03 11.22
C PHE A 303 -16.85 -9.85 12.59
N MET A 304 -15.87 -8.96 12.69
CA MET A 304 -15.14 -8.69 13.94
C MET A 304 -16.08 -8.20 15.06
N ASP A 305 -17.05 -7.35 14.73
CA ASP A 305 -18.06 -6.84 15.66
C ASP A 305 -18.92 -8.01 16.21
N THR A 306 -19.20 -9.06 15.42
CA THR A 306 -19.90 -10.26 15.93
C THR A 306 -19.06 -11.15 16.85
N LYS A 307 -17.73 -11.00 16.83
CA LYS A 307 -16.78 -11.79 17.64
C LYS A 307 -16.32 -11.07 18.90
N ASN A 308 -16.69 -9.80 19.08
CA ASN A 308 -16.31 -8.97 20.21
C ASN A 308 -14.79 -8.94 20.43
N TYR A 309 -14.01 -8.91 19.35
CA TYR A 309 -12.56 -8.72 19.47
C TYR A 309 -12.28 -7.37 20.13
N LYS A 310 -11.29 -7.33 21.01
CA LYS A 310 -10.88 -6.11 21.72
C LYS A 310 -9.59 -5.54 21.17
N ASN A 311 -8.64 -6.39 20.77
CA ASN A 311 -7.33 -5.96 20.30
C ASN A 311 -7.16 -6.29 18.82
N LEU A 312 -6.85 -5.27 18.02
CA LEU A 312 -6.55 -5.43 16.61
C LEU A 312 -5.11 -5.07 16.33
N ILE A 313 -4.39 -5.97 15.65
CA ILE A 313 -3.06 -5.68 15.13
C ILE A 313 -3.14 -5.49 13.63
N LEU A 314 -2.75 -4.33 13.13
CA LEU A 314 -2.65 -4.04 11.70
C LEU A 314 -1.21 -4.26 11.25
N LEU A 315 -1.01 -5.09 10.24
CA LEU A 315 0.31 -5.38 9.69
C LEU A 315 0.56 -4.55 8.42
N GLY A 316 1.68 -3.83 8.42
CA GLY A 316 2.13 -3.04 7.28
C GLY A 316 1.80 -1.54 7.38
N GLY A 317 2.50 -0.76 6.56
CA GLY A 317 2.34 0.69 6.49
C GLY A 317 1.05 1.14 5.78
N LEU A 318 0.95 2.44 5.51
CA LEU A 318 -0.26 3.05 4.91
C LEU A 318 -0.55 2.56 3.47
N GLY A 319 0.47 2.08 2.76
CA GLY A 319 0.29 1.41 1.46
C GLY A 319 -0.30 0.00 1.56
N SER A 320 -0.21 -0.65 2.73
CA SER A 320 -0.80 -1.98 2.99
C SER A 320 -2.22 -1.85 3.54
N ILE A 321 -2.41 -1.05 4.59
CA ILE A 321 -3.73 -0.78 5.17
C ILE A 321 -3.82 0.73 5.39
N ASP A 322 -4.75 1.40 4.69
CA ASP A 322 -4.81 2.85 4.71
C ASP A 322 -5.18 3.40 6.09
N LEU A 323 -4.72 4.61 6.37
CA LEU A 323 -4.92 5.29 7.64
C LEU A 323 -6.41 5.51 8.00
N PRO A 324 -7.33 5.84 7.07
CA PRO A 324 -8.74 5.94 7.38
C PRO A 324 -9.33 4.63 7.92
N ILE A 325 -8.84 3.47 7.49
CA ILE A 325 -9.28 2.18 8.05
C ILE A 325 -8.89 2.09 9.52
N GLU A 326 -7.61 2.34 9.83
CA GLU A 326 -7.12 2.33 11.21
C GLU A 326 -7.93 3.27 12.11
N TYR A 327 -8.18 4.50 11.65
CA TYR A 327 -8.96 5.46 12.41
C TYR A 327 -10.43 5.08 12.55
N SER A 328 -11.00 4.39 11.55
CA SER A 328 -12.35 3.87 11.67
C SER A 328 -12.44 2.77 12.73
N LEU A 329 -11.38 1.99 12.93
CA LEU A 329 -11.32 0.93 13.93
C LEU A 329 -11.02 1.45 15.35
N LYS A 330 -10.34 2.61 15.46
CA LYS A 330 -10.06 3.25 16.76
C LYS A 330 -11.33 3.84 17.36
N GLY A 331 -11.44 3.75 18.68
CA GLY A 331 -12.43 4.54 19.42
C GLY A 331 -12.07 6.02 19.45
N ALA A 332 -13.06 6.92 19.41
CA ALA A 332 -12.83 8.37 19.47
C ALA A 332 -12.05 8.83 20.73
N SER A 333 -12.07 8.02 21.80
CA SER A 333 -11.32 8.21 23.05
C SER A 333 -9.82 7.85 22.94
N GLN A 334 -9.44 7.01 21.98
CA GLN A 334 -8.05 6.59 21.75
C GLN A 334 -7.28 7.58 20.87
N ILE A 335 -8.00 8.47 20.19
CA ILE A 335 -7.41 9.48 19.32
C ILE A 335 -7.11 10.71 20.16
N SER A 336 -5.83 11.05 20.28
CA SER A 336 -5.38 12.17 21.10
C SER A 336 -5.86 13.52 20.55
N THR A 337 -5.98 14.54 21.42
CA THR A 337 -6.28 15.91 20.98
C THR A 337 -5.24 16.43 19.99
N ALA A 338 -3.97 16.05 20.16
CA ALA A 338 -2.89 16.41 19.24
C ALA A 338 -3.13 15.83 17.83
N GLU A 339 -3.52 14.56 17.73
CA GLU A 339 -3.89 13.93 16.45
C GLU A 339 -5.11 14.60 15.81
N LYS A 340 -6.17 14.85 16.59
CA LYS A 340 -7.38 15.54 16.09
C LYS A 340 -7.04 16.91 15.52
N ASN A 341 -6.28 17.70 16.25
CA ASN A 341 -5.86 19.03 15.82
C ASN A 341 -5.00 18.96 14.57
N TYR A 342 -4.01 18.07 14.53
CA TYR A 342 -3.14 17.89 13.37
C TYR A 342 -3.91 17.49 12.11
N ILE A 343 -4.82 16.51 12.20
CA ILE A 343 -5.65 16.06 11.07
C ILE A 343 -6.57 17.18 10.58
N ASN A 344 -7.18 17.93 11.51
CA ASN A 344 -8.02 19.07 11.16
C ASN A 344 -7.21 20.15 10.44
N SER A 345 -6.08 20.58 11.01
CA SER A 345 -5.24 21.60 10.39
C SER A 345 -4.72 21.19 9.02
N LEU A 346 -4.26 19.94 8.86
CA LEU A 346 -3.80 19.47 7.55
C LEU A 346 -4.94 19.36 6.53
N SER A 347 -6.15 19.00 6.96
CA SER A 347 -7.35 19.01 6.11
C SER A 347 -7.70 20.44 5.68
N ASP A 348 -7.61 21.40 6.61
CA ASP A 348 -7.87 22.81 6.31
C ASP A 348 -6.85 23.35 5.30
N TYR A 349 -5.56 23.03 5.46
CA TYR A 349 -4.53 23.36 4.47
C TYR A 349 -4.76 22.72 3.09
N CYS A 350 -5.32 21.51 3.03
CA CYS A 350 -5.73 20.91 1.76
C CYS A 350 -6.90 21.67 1.13
N SER A 351 -7.90 22.05 1.91
CA SER A 351 -9.04 22.87 1.46
C SER A 351 -8.62 24.26 0.98
N ASP A 352 -7.70 24.91 1.69
CA ASP A 352 -7.14 26.21 1.32
C ASP A 352 -6.39 26.13 -0.02
N TYR A 353 -5.56 25.11 -0.20
CA TYR A 353 -4.90 24.83 -1.48
C TYR A 353 -5.92 24.63 -2.61
N ILE A 354 -6.96 23.83 -2.38
CA ILE A 354 -7.99 23.53 -3.40
C ILE A 354 -8.74 24.81 -3.79
N THR A 355 -9.04 25.66 -2.81
CA THR A 355 -9.72 26.94 -3.02
C THR A 355 -8.83 27.88 -3.84
N GLU A 356 -7.59 28.09 -3.41
CA GLU A 356 -6.61 28.94 -4.08
C GLU A 356 -6.33 28.48 -5.52
N SER A 357 -6.23 27.16 -5.75
CA SER A 357 -6.07 26.59 -7.08
C SER A 357 -7.31 26.80 -7.95
N THR A 358 -8.51 26.76 -7.37
CA THR A 358 -9.78 26.98 -8.09
C THR A 358 -9.95 28.44 -8.46
N ASP A 359 -9.66 29.35 -7.54
CA ASP A 359 -9.71 30.79 -7.78
C ASP A 359 -8.71 31.21 -8.85
N SER A 360 -7.49 30.64 -8.79
CA SER A 360 -6.48 30.88 -9.82
C SER A 360 -6.91 30.38 -11.20
N TYR A 361 -7.54 29.20 -11.26
CA TYR A 361 -8.13 28.70 -12.50
C TYR A 361 -9.21 29.63 -13.05
N ASN A 362 -10.11 30.10 -12.18
CA ASN A 362 -11.20 31.00 -12.58
C ASN A 362 -10.68 32.35 -13.07
N TYR A 363 -9.66 32.91 -12.41
CA TYR A 363 -9.02 34.14 -12.82
C TYR A 363 -8.39 34.02 -14.21
N MET A 364 -7.54 33.00 -14.43
CA MET A 364 -6.88 32.78 -15.72
C MET A 364 -7.90 32.53 -16.84
N THR A 365 -8.96 31.78 -16.56
CA THR A 365 -10.06 31.55 -17.52
C THR A 365 -10.74 32.85 -17.91
N LYS A 366 -11.06 33.71 -16.92
CA LYS A 366 -11.69 35.01 -17.16
C LYS A 366 -10.77 35.90 -17.99
N LEU A 367 -9.50 36.01 -17.62
CA LEU A 367 -8.50 36.80 -18.33
C LEU A 367 -8.39 36.41 -19.81
N LEU A 368 -8.34 35.11 -20.11
CA LEU A 368 -8.27 34.62 -21.50
C LEU A 368 -9.57 34.88 -22.28
N ASN A 369 -10.73 34.73 -21.64
CA ASN A 369 -12.03 35.01 -22.27
C ASN A 369 -12.21 36.49 -22.59
N ASP A 370 -11.74 37.38 -21.71
CA ASP A 370 -11.83 38.84 -21.90
C ASP A 370 -10.99 39.32 -23.10
N ILE A 371 -9.91 38.60 -23.45
CA ILE A 371 -9.06 38.91 -24.60
C ILE A 371 -9.72 38.52 -25.93
N ASN A 372 -10.56 37.46 -25.96
CA ASN A 372 -11.25 36.93 -27.14
C ASN A 372 -10.51 37.14 -28.49
N VAL A 373 -9.36 36.49 -28.65
CA VAL A 373 -8.39 36.68 -29.75
C VAL A 373 -9.03 36.68 -31.13
N ASN A 374 -10.00 35.78 -31.37
CA ASN A 374 -10.67 35.66 -32.66
C ASN A 374 -11.55 36.88 -32.98
N ASN A 375 -12.16 37.50 -31.98
CA ASN A 375 -12.98 38.70 -32.16
C ASN A 375 -12.11 39.98 -32.22
N GLU A 376 -11.03 40.04 -31.46
CA GLU A 376 -10.11 41.19 -31.46
C GLU A 376 -9.33 41.32 -32.78
N LEU A 377 -9.02 40.22 -33.48
CA LEU A 377 -8.32 40.26 -34.77
C LEU A 377 -9.25 40.12 -35.99
N ALA A 378 -10.52 39.75 -35.81
CA ALA A 378 -11.44 39.56 -36.93
C ALA A 378 -11.68 40.87 -37.69
N ASN A 379 -11.41 40.84 -39.00
CA ASN A 379 -11.66 41.94 -39.94
C ASN A 379 -10.80 43.21 -39.73
N LEU A 380 -9.72 43.15 -38.93
CA LEU A 380 -8.77 44.25 -38.85
C LEU A 380 -7.88 44.30 -40.09
N THR A 381 -7.85 45.44 -40.77
CA THR A 381 -6.97 45.70 -41.92
C THR A 381 -6.02 46.87 -41.69
N ASP A 382 -6.25 47.66 -40.63
CA ASP A 382 -5.40 48.78 -40.22
C ASP A 382 -4.22 48.28 -39.35
N PRO A 383 -2.95 48.50 -39.76
CA PRO A 383 -1.78 48.12 -38.98
C PRO A 383 -1.75 48.65 -37.54
N ASN A 384 -2.32 49.83 -37.28
CA ASN A 384 -2.40 50.38 -35.92
C ASN A 384 -3.40 49.61 -35.06
N GLN A 385 -4.56 49.25 -35.62
CA GLN A 385 -5.55 48.43 -34.91
C GLN A 385 -5.02 47.03 -34.61
N ILE A 386 -4.26 46.43 -35.55
CA ILE A 386 -3.59 45.14 -35.34
C ILE A 386 -2.51 45.25 -34.27
N SER A 387 -1.70 46.30 -34.31
CA SER A 387 -0.71 46.60 -33.25
C SER A 387 -1.39 46.71 -31.88
N ASP A 388 -2.49 47.45 -31.77
CA ASP A 388 -3.23 47.61 -30.51
C ASP A 388 -3.76 46.26 -29.99
N ALA A 389 -4.29 45.40 -30.86
CA ALA A 389 -4.73 44.05 -30.49
C ALA A 389 -3.58 43.20 -29.91
N PHE A 390 -2.42 43.17 -30.56
CA PHE A 390 -1.23 42.48 -30.02
C PHE A 390 -0.71 43.12 -28.72
N GLY A 391 -0.91 44.42 -28.54
CA GLY A 391 -0.67 45.12 -27.28
C GLY A 391 -1.56 44.61 -26.15
N LYS A 392 -2.86 44.43 -26.40
CA LYS A 392 -3.80 43.82 -25.45
C LYS A 392 -3.40 42.39 -25.10
N PHE A 393 -2.99 41.59 -26.08
CA PHE A 393 -2.55 40.20 -25.85
C PHE A 393 -1.29 40.14 -24.98
N SER A 394 -0.27 40.92 -25.32
CA SER A 394 0.95 41.04 -24.53
C SER A 394 0.63 41.45 -23.08
N GLN A 395 -0.21 42.48 -22.90
CA GLN A 395 -0.56 42.96 -21.57
C GLN A 395 -1.28 41.89 -20.74
N ALA A 396 -2.26 41.20 -21.34
CA ALA A 396 -3.00 40.20 -20.62
C ALA A 396 -2.13 38.97 -20.27
N PHE A 397 -1.17 38.57 -21.10
CA PHE A 397 -0.20 37.54 -20.71
C PHE A 397 0.69 38.02 -19.54
N LYS A 398 1.11 39.29 -19.50
CA LYS A 398 1.86 39.86 -18.37
C LYS A 398 1.03 39.90 -17.09
N ASP A 399 -0.24 40.29 -17.18
CA ASP A 399 -1.16 40.32 -16.05
C ASP A 399 -1.38 38.90 -15.51
N GLY A 400 -1.56 37.93 -16.40
CA GLY A 400 -1.63 36.51 -16.05
C GLY A 400 -0.36 36.01 -15.36
N ASN A 401 0.82 36.40 -15.86
CA ASN A 401 2.09 36.02 -15.25
C ASN A 401 2.26 36.61 -13.83
N ALA A 402 1.88 37.88 -13.64
CA ALA A 402 1.91 38.55 -12.35
C ALA A 402 0.95 37.88 -11.34
N TYR A 403 -0.23 37.48 -11.81
CA TYR A 403 -1.18 36.74 -10.99
C TYR A 403 -0.65 35.34 -10.62
N LEU A 404 -0.04 34.62 -11.57
CA LEU A 404 0.57 33.31 -11.28
C LEU A 404 1.75 33.42 -10.30
N GLU A 405 2.48 34.53 -10.27
CA GLU A 405 3.47 34.77 -9.22
C GLU A 405 2.79 34.94 -7.85
N THR A 406 1.66 35.65 -7.78
CA THR A 406 0.87 35.76 -6.55
C THR A 406 0.38 34.39 -6.08
N TYR A 407 -0.18 33.58 -6.98
CA TYR A 407 -0.60 32.21 -6.70
C TYR A 407 0.57 31.36 -6.17
N LYS A 408 1.74 31.45 -6.81
CA LYS A 408 2.96 30.76 -6.36
C LYS A 408 3.35 31.18 -4.94
N GLN A 409 3.31 32.47 -4.61
CA GLN A 409 3.63 32.94 -3.26
C GLN A 409 2.61 32.45 -2.23
N ASN A 410 1.33 32.37 -2.58
CA ASN A 410 0.30 31.79 -1.73
C ASN A 410 0.56 30.29 -1.47
N LEU A 411 0.94 29.52 -2.50
CA LEU A 411 1.34 28.13 -2.35
C LEU A 411 2.57 27.96 -1.44
N ILE A 412 3.58 28.82 -1.60
CA ILE A 412 4.78 28.81 -0.74
C ILE A 412 4.40 29.06 0.72
N LYS A 413 3.48 30.01 0.95
CA LYS A 413 2.98 30.30 2.30
C LYS A 413 2.26 29.08 2.89
N LEU A 414 1.28 28.50 2.19
CA LEU A 414 0.56 27.30 2.63
C LEU A 414 1.51 26.14 2.93
N LYS A 415 2.51 25.93 2.08
CA LYS A 415 3.56 24.92 2.30
C LYS A 415 4.34 25.17 3.59
N ASN A 416 4.78 26.41 3.83
CA ASN A 416 5.56 26.76 5.01
C ASN A 416 4.72 26.64 6.29
N ASP A 417 3.45 27.05 6.24
CA ASP A 417 2.51 26.91 7.36
C ASP A 417 2.30 25.42 7.70
N ALA A 418 2.06 24.58 6.69
CA ALA A 418 1.95 23.14 6.88
C ALA A 418 3.26 22.47 7.33
N TYR A 419 4.42 22.94 6.85
CA TYR A 419 5.74 22.42 7.25
C TYR A 419 5.97 22.54 8.76
N ASN A 420 5.53 23.68 9.33
CA ASN A 420 5.64 24.00 10.75
C ASN A 420 4.64 23.25 11.64
N LEU A 421 3.69 22.49 11.07
CA LEU A 421 2.85 21.60 11.86
C LEU A 421 3.71 20.54 12.55
N GLN A 422 3.56 20.47 13.87
CA GLN A 422 4.10 19.37 14.66
C GLN A 422 3.31 18.10 14.37
N SER A 423 3.95 17.15 13.69
CA SER A 423 3.35 15.86 13.36
C SER A 423 3.36 14.95 14.59
N PRO A 424 2.20 14.39 14.99
CA PRO A 424 2.17 13.24 15.90
C PRO A 424 2.91 12.05 15.29
N ALA A 425 3.44 11.18 16.15
CA ALA A 425 4.15 9.99 15.75
C ALA A 425 3.29 9.11 14.83
N GLY A 426 3.85 8.72 13.68
CA GLY A 426 3.18 7.87 12.69
C GLY A 426 2.31 8.60 11.67
N LEU A 427 2.17 9.94 11.78
CA LEU A 427 1.40 10.77 10.84
C LEU A 427 2.28 11.70 9.99
N GLU A 428 3.60 11.57 10.08
CA GLU A 428 4.57 12.42 9.40
C GLU A 428 4.43 12.33 7.87
N SER A 429 4.12 11.13 7.36
CA SER A 429 3.98 10.90 5.92
C SER A 429 2.86 11.73 5.30
N LEU A 430 1.77 12.03 6.03
CA LEU A 430 0.66 12.85 5.51
C LEU A 430 1.12 14.28 5.22
N LYS A 431 1.94 14.86 6.11
CA LYS A 431 2.52 16.19 5.91
C LYS A 431 3.53 16.16 4.77
N SER A 432 4.39 15.14 4.71
CA SER A 432 5.31 14.97 3.59
C SER A 432 4.58 14.86 2.24
N ASP A 433 3.48 14.11 2.18
CA ASP A 433 2.64 13.99 0.98
C ASP A 433 2.11 15.37 0.55
N TYR A 434 1.56 16.16 1.48
CA TYR A 434 1.09 17.52 1.18
C TYR A 434 2.20 18.42 0.62
N ILE A 435 3.33 18.51 1.33
CA ILE A 435 4.46 19.37 0.97
C ILE A 435 5.03 19.00 -0.40
N ASN A 436 5.30 17.71 -0.64
CA ASN A 436 5.88 17.23 -1.89
C ASN A 436 4.97 17.53 -3.09
N ASN A 437 3.65 17.46 -2.90
CA ASN A 437 2.70 17.79 -3.96
C ASN A 437 2.61 19.30 -4.22
N ILE A 438 2.72 20.15 -3.19
CA ILE A 438 2.84 21.59 -3.42
C ILE A 438 4.15 21.94 -4.14
N ASP A 439 5.28 21.34 -3.76
CA ASP A 439 6.55 21.56 -4.45
C ASP A 439 6.47 21.17 -5.94
N THR A 440 5.75 20.08 -6.22
CA THR A 440 5.47 19.66 -7.61
C THR A 440 4.66 20.71 -8.37
N GLU A 441 3.61 21.28 -7.75
CA GLU A 441 2.78 22.32 -8.38
C GLU A 441 3.59 23.61 -8.62
N ILE A 442 4.39 24.05 -7.64
CA ILE A 442 5.27 25.23 -7.75
C ILE A 442 6.27 25.08 -8.91
N LYS A 443 6.91 23.91 -9.04
CA LYS A 443 7.88 23.67 -10.12
C LYS A 443 7.24 23.77 -11.51
N SER A 444 6.03 23.26 -11.65
CA SER A 444 5.31 23.34 -12.92
C SER A 444 4.77 24.75 -13.19
N LEU A 445 4.42 25.53 -12.15
CA LEU A 445 4.10 26.95 -12.28
C LEU A 445 5.29 27.74 -12.82
N ASP A 446 6.50 27.52 -12.30
CA ASP A 446 7.71 28.18 -12.81
C ASP A 446 7.92 27.93 -14.30
N THR A 447 7.62 26.72 -14.75
CA THR A 447 7.69 26.37 -16.18
C THR A 447 6.60 27.09 -16.98
N LEU A 448 5.35 27.11 -16.50
CA LEU A 448 4.24 27.80 -17.14
C LEU A 448 4.48 29.30 -17.28
N LYS A 449 5.00 29.95 -16.24
CA LYS A 449 5.34 31.37 -16.24
C LYS A 449 6.38 31.71 -17.32
N GLY A 450 7.42 30.89 -17.45
CA GLY A 450 8.41 31.06 -18.52
C GLY A 450 7.80 30.98 -19.92
N TYR A 451 6.78 30.14 -20.11
CA TYR A 451 6.06 30.10 -21.38
C TYR A 451 5.20 31.33 -21.63
N ILE A 452 4.50 31.82 -20.61
CA ILE A 452 3.68 33.05 -20.69
C ILE A 452 4.55 34.27 -21.00
N ASP A 453 5.73 34.38 -20.38
CA ASP A 453 6.70 35.44 -20.68
C ASP A 453 7.18 35.38 -22.14
N THR A 454 7.38 34.18 -22.67
CA THR A 454 7.76 33.99 -24.08
C THR A 454 6.64 34.46 -25.03
N TYR A 455 5.38 34.09 -24.77
CA TYR A 455 4.24 34.58 -25.55
C TYR A 455 4.12 36.11 -25.49
N ALA A 456 4.22 36.71 -24.29
CA ALA A 456 4.17 38.16 -24.13
C ALA A 456 5.28 38.86 -24.93
N GLY A 457 6.51 38.32 -24.92
CA GLY A 457 7.64 38.83 -25.68
C GLY A 457 7.45 38.73 -27.20
N ILE A 458 6.87 37.63 -27.69
CA ILE A 458 6.53 37.47 -29.11
C ILE A 458 5.45 38.49 -29.51
N PHE A 459 4.38 38.64 -28.72
CA PHE A 459 3.32 39.61 -29.00
C PHE A 459 3.82 41.06 -28.97
N ASP A 460 4.70 41.42 -28.03
CA ASP A 460 5.35 42.74 -28.02
C ASP A 460 6.19 42.98 -29.29
N SER A 461 6.88 41.95 -29.77
CA SER A 461 7.68 42.03 -31.00
C SER A 461 6.79 42.25 -32.22
N ILE A 462 5.67 41.52 -32.33
CA ILE A 462 4.70 41.67 -33.42
C ILE A 462 4.07 43.07 -33.39
N LYS A 463 3.62 43.53 -32.21
CA LYS A 463 3.08 44.87 -31.98
C LYS A 463 4.04 45.95 -32.49
N ASN A 464 5.30 45.89 -32.05
CA ASN A 464 6.30 46.89 -32.41
C ASN A 464 6.62 46.87 -33.91
N ALA A 465 6.64 45.69 -34.54
CA ALA A 465 6.89 45.54 -35.97
C ALA A 465 5.74 46.13 -36.82
N PHE A 466 4.47 45.91 -36.45
CA PHE A 466 3.34 46.55 -37.11
C PHE A 466 3.38 48.08 -37.00
N LYS A 467 3.72 48.62 -35.82
CA LYS A 467 3.89 50.06 -35.61
C LYS A 467 5.01 50.66 -36.45
N ALA A 468 6.06 49.89 -36.73
CA ALA A 468 7.19 50.29 -37.57
C ALA A 468 7.00 49.98 -39.07
N LEU A 469 5.89 49.32 -39.46
CA LEU A 469 5.64 48.80 -40.81
C LEU A 469 6.72 47.81 -41.31
N ASP A 470 7.36 47.07 -40.39
CA ASP A 470 8.37 46.06 -40.70
C ASP A 470 7.75 44.67 -40.92
N MET A 471 7.29 44.42 -42.14
CA MET A 471 6.59 43.18 -42.49
C MET A 471 7.48 41.92 -42.46
N ASN A 472 8.80 42.06 -42.60
CA ASN A 472 9.72 40.93 -42.50
C ASN A 472 9.78 40.41 -41.06
N THR A 473 9.92 41.33 -40.09
CA THR A 473 9.89 40.97 -38.67
C THR A 473 8.52 40.41 -38.26
N VAL A 474 7.42 40.96 -38.79
CA VAL A 474 6.07 40.40 -38.56
C VAL A 474 6.01 38.93 -38.98
N GLN A 475 6.40 38.60 -40.21
CA GLN A 475 6.38 37.22 -40.71
C GLN A 475 7.27 36.28 -39.88
N GLN A 476 8.49 36.72 -39.54
CA GLN A 476 9.39 35.94 -38.71
C GLN A 476 8.80 35.62 -37.34
N LYS A 477 8.16 36.60 -36.69
CA LYS A 477 7.57 36.42 -35.36
C LYS A 477 6.29 35.59 -35.36
N PHE A 478 5.53 35.57 -36.45
CA PHE A 478 4.41 34.64 -36.60
C PHE A 478 4.89 33.18 -36.72
N ILE A 479 5.97 32.93 -37.45
CA ILE A 479 6.59 31.59 -37.52
C ILE A 479 7.09 31.17 -36.13
N GLU A 480 7.78 32.07 -35.43
CA GLU A 480 8.24 31.83 -34.06
C GLU A 480 7.07 31.52 -33.11
N LEU A 481 5.95 32.22 -33.24
CA LEU A 481 4.73 31.97 -32.47
C LEU A 481 4.16 30.57 -32.74
N GLU A 482 4.10 30.17 -34.01
CA GLU A 482 3.58 28.86 -34.43
C GLU A 482 4.47 27.71 -33.93
N ASP A 483 5.78 27.82 -34.14
CA ASP A 483 6.78 26.86 -33.66
C ASP A 483 6.73 26.72 -32.13
N PHE A 484 6.66 27.86 -31.44
CA PHE A 484 6.56 27.90 -29.99
C PHE A 484 5.25 27.26 -29.51
N ASN A 485 4.12 27.54 -30.16
CA ASN A 485 2.83 26.96 -29.83
C ASN A 485 2.82 25.42 -29.95
N ASN A 486 3.41 24.89 -31.03
CA ASN A 486 3.53 23.45 -31.25
C ASN A 486 4.37 22.76 -30.16
N LYS A 487 5.49 23.39 -29.77
CA LYS A 487 6.36 22.91 -28.69
C LYS A 487 5.65 22.99 -27.33
N TYR A 488 5.07 24.14 -27.03
CA TYR A 488 4.35 24.42 -25.77
C TYR A 488 3.24 23.40 -25.50
N MET A 489 2.38 23.14 -26.47
CA MET A 489 1.28 22.17 -26.33
C MET A 489 1.76 20.74 -26.05
N THR A 490 2.97 20.40 -26.50
CA THR A 490 3.59 19.09 -26.26
C THR A 490 4.19 19.01 -24.86
N ASP A 491 4.91 20.05 -24.44
CA ASP A 491 5.57 20.11 -23.14
C ASP A 491 4.56 20.20 -22.00
N LEU A 492 3.47 20.94 -22.19
CA LEU A 492 2.48 21.16 -21.15
C LEU A 492 1.77 19.88 -20.72
N LYS A 493 1.51 18.96 -21.66
CA LYS A 493 0.91 17.64 -21.35
C LYS A 493 1.78 16.78 -20.42
N LYS A 494 3.07 17.10 -20.32
CA LYS A 494 4.05 16.36 -19.50
C LYS A 494 4.26 16.99 -18.13
N LEU A 495 3.70 18.17 -17.86
CA LEU A 495 3.87 18.81 -16.56
C LEU A 495 3.17 17.99 -15.46
N PRO A 496 3.88 17.59 -14.40
CA PRO A 496 3.27 16.94 -13.26
C PRO A 496 2.36 17.94 -12.53
N SER A 497 1.33 17.45 -11.83
CA SER A 497 0.46 18.26 -11.00
C SER A 497 0.21 17.56 -9.67
N GLY A 498 0.31 18.32 -8.58
CA GLY A 498 0.03 17.83 -7.23
C GLY A 498 -1.46 17.87 -6.87
N GLU A 499 -2.29 18.51 -7.70
CA GLU A 499 -3.69 18.81 -7.41
C GLU A 499 -4.54 17.58 -7.09
N ASP A 500 -4.46 16.52 -7.90
CA ASP A 500 -5.26 15.30 -7.67
C ASP A 500 -4.79 14.54 -6.42
N ASN A 501 -3.48 14.56 -6.14
CA ASN A 501 -2.92 13.96 -4.94
C ASN A 501 -3.34 14.72 -3.67
N ILE A 502 -3.38 16.06 -3.72
CA ILE A 502 -3.85 16.88 -2.58
C ILE A 502 -5.35 16.66 -2.34
N LYS A 503 -6.17 16.53 -3.40
CA LYS A 503 -7.59 16.15 -3.23
C LYS A 503 -7.75 14.76 -2.62
N ASN A 504 -7.00 13.77 -3.11
CA ASN A 504 -7.02 12.43 -2.53
C ASN A 504 -6.60 12.43 -1.06
N LEU A 505 -5.59 13.24 -0.70
CA LEU A 505 -5.20 13.44 0.69
C LEU A 505 -6.33 14.08 1.51
N ASN A 506 -6.98 15.12 0.98
CA ASN A 506 -8.11 15.76 1.66
C ASN A 506 -9.28 14.79 1.89
N ASP A 507 -9.58 13.93 0.92
CA ASP A 507 -10.63 12.91 1.02
C ASP A 507 -10.29 11.89 2.12
N ARG A 508 -9.03 11.45 2.20
CA ARG A 508 -8.55 10.56 3.27
C ARG A 508 -8.67 11.22 4.64
N LEU A 509 -8.22 12.47 4.77
CA LEU A 509 -8.34 13.25 6.01
C LEU A 509 -9.81 13.47 6.40
N THR A 510 -10.70 13.69 5.43
CA THR A 510 -12.14 13.82 5.67
C THR A 510 -12.74 12.53 6.20
N LYS A 511 -12.39 11.37 5.62
CA LYS A 511 -12.82 10.05 6.14
C LYS A 511 -12.33 9.82 7.58
N ILE A 512 -11.10 10.24 7.88
CA ILE A 512 -10.55 10.19 9.23
C ILE A 512 -11.37 11.10 10.16
N LYS A 513 -11.64 12.36 9.77
CA LYS A 513 -12.46 13.31 10.54
C LYS A 513 -13.83 12.75 10.91
N ASN A 514 -14.49 12.08 9.98
CA ASN A 514 -15.78 11.44 10.23
C ASN A 514 -15.70 10.29 11.25
N SER A 515 -14.52 9.67 11.40
CA SER A 515 -14.29 8.61 12.40
C SER A 515 -13.92 9.17 13.79
N MET A 516 -13.62 10.47 13.89
CA MET A 516 -13.26 11.16 15.15
C MET A 516 -14.46 11.80 15.86
N GLN A 517 -15.60 11.92 15.17
CA GLN A 517 -16.88 12.45 15.66
C GLN A 517 -17.66 11.34 16.35
#